data_AF-A0A813LPR1-F1
#
_entry.id   AF-A0A813LPR1-F1
#
_cell.length_a   1.000
_cell.length_b   1.000
_cell.length_c   1.000
_cell.angle_alpha   90.00
_cell.angle_beta   90.00
_cell.angle_gamma   90.00
#
_symmetry.space_group_name_H-M   'P 1'
#
loop_
_entity.id
_entity.type
_entity.pdbx_description
1 polymer ?
#
loop_
_entity_poly.entity_id
_entity_poly.type
_entity_poly.pdbx_seq_one_letter_code
_entity_poly.pdbx_strand_id
1 'polypeptide(L)'
;MEDEPGESRSDAIDAKELLDHSGRPLCSHAIWGRRCRWGKGCSYSHDVPPVLAESYRQQAVEQSLASANLRVAARPIANISQQLRELQEQAGVFSFDTSVWPFREVLEEILEAGHGEELDQLHTKASVGAPPRCPALLQAFGAARGRTALPASWQEAMGQTEVKEARKAMLSSEAFQRFLRMYDAFCSDVIVPLTGGNAAYVQRPPTLRVFQAGQPQAQGRIGMHKDGDYPDHSAAEINFWVPLTSCSGNNSLFVESAEGRGDFHPLQLQYGEFFRFHGYSCRHHTCANDTGHTRVSFDLRVVPKSCFQEESDGAMRPPRIGDYGSILSLAAQCQS
;
A
#
# COMPACT_ATOMS: atom_id res chain seq x y z
N MET A 1 -29.39 -47.70 -3.12
CA MET A 1 -28.38 -47.28 -2.13
C MET A 1 -27.12 -48.02 -2.52
N GLU A 2 -26.10 -47.39 -3.09
CA GLU A 2 -25.69 -45.99 -3.09
C GLU A 2 -24.96 -45.69 -4.40
N ASP A 3 -25.12 -44.47 -4.88
CA ASP A 3 -24.23 -43.83 -5.85
C ASP A 3 -22.97 -43.36 -5.11
N GLU A 4 -21.78 -43.61 -5.65
CA GLU A 4 -20.65 -42.69 -5.46
C GLU A 4 -19.86 -42.55 -6.77
N PRO A 5 -19.63 -41.31 -7.24
CA PRO A 5 -18.62 -41.02 -8.24
C PRO A 5 -17.40 -40.31 -7.63
N GLY A 6 -16.22 -40.70 -8.11
CA GLY A 6 -15.27 -39.76 -8.69
C GLY A 6 -14.23 -39.10 -7.77
N GLU A 7 -13.01 -39.62 -7.85
CA GLU A 7 -11.75 -38.97 -7.45
C GLU A 7 -11.57 -37.56 -8.07
N SER A 8 -10.88 -36.65 -7.36
CA SER A 8 -9.62 -36.09 -7.89
C SER A 8 -8.80 -35.29 -6.86
N ARG A 9 -7.53 -35.72 -6.71
CA ARG A 9 -6.27 -34.94 -6.54
C ARG A 9 -6.19 -33.97 -5.35
N SER A 10 -5.53 -34.27 -4.23
CA SER A 10 -4.08 -34.49 -4.02
C SER A 10 -3.17 -33.46 -4.68
N ASP A 11 -2.66 -32.52 -3.88
CA ASP A 11 -1.27 -32.05 -3.92
C ASP A 11 -0.91 -31.53 -2.52
N ALA A 12 -0.47 -32.47 -1.68
CA ALA A 12 0.08 -32.21 -0.36
C ALA A 12 1.54 -31.78 -0.49
N ILE A 13 1.89 -30.64 0.11
CA ILE A 13 3.26 -30.36 0.53
C ILE A 13 3.39 -30.82 1.97
N ASP A 14 4.37 -31.69 2.19
CA ASP A 14 4.68 -32.45 3.39
C ASP A 14 5.00 -31.54 4.59
N ALA A 15 3.98 -31.18 5.37
CA ALA A 15 4.14 -30.52 6.67
C ALA A 15 4.23 -31.61 7.74
N LYS A 16 5.39 -31.79 8.37
CA LYS A 16 5.47 -32.52 9.65
C LYS A 16 4.45 -31.88 10.60
N GLU A 17 3.36 -32.60 10.89
CA GLU A 17 2.32 -32.13 11.80
C GLU A 17 2.96 -31.85 13.17
N LEU A 18 3.08 -30.58 13.53
CA LEU A 18 3.51 -30.15 14.85
C LEU A 18 2.32 -30.35 15.78
N LEU A 19 2.42 -31.31 16.70
CA LEU A 19 1.34 -31.70 17.60
C LEU A 19 1.58 -31.18 19.02
N ASP A 20 0.49 -30.94 19.75
CA ASP A 20 0.54 -30.71 21.20
C ASP A 20 0.81 -32.01 21.97
N HIS A 21 0.87 -31.93 23.31
CA HIS A 21 1.12 -33.09 24.16
C HIS A 21 0.03 -34.17 24.08
N SER A 22 -1.14 -33.85 23.51
CA SER A 22 -2.28 -34.75 23.32
C SER A 22 -2.40 -35.28 21.88
N GLY A 23 -1.44 -34.96 21.00
CA GLY A 23 -1.44 -35.39 19.62
C GLY A 23 -2.37 -34.57 18.71
N ARG A 24 -2.83 -33.39 19.15
CA ARG A 24 -3.64 -32.49 18.31
C ARG A 24 -2.75 -31.53 17.53
N PRO A 25 -3.08 -31.22 16.26
CA PRO A 25 -2.34 -30.22 15.50
C PRO A 25 -2.31 -28.86 16.19
N LEU A 26 -1.12 -28.29 16.31
CA LEU A 26 -0.90 -26.99 16.93
C LEU A 26 -1.34 -25.87 15.98
N CYS A 27 -1.99 -24.87 16.54
CA CYS A 27 -2.33 -23.65 15.83
C CYS A 27 -1.05 -22.89 15.52
N SER A 28 -0.80 -22.69 14.24
CA SER A 28 0.38 -21.99 13.76
C SER A 28 0.49 -20.58 14.35
N HIS A 29 -0.60 -19.84 14.58
CA HIS A 29 -0.53 -18.54 15.29
C HIS A 29 0.06 -18.67 16.71
N ALA A 30 -0.32 -19.70 17.47
CA ALA A 30 0.21 -19.92 18.81
C ALA A 30 1.68 -20.36 18.77
N ILE A 31 2.08 -21.20 17.81
CA ILE A 31 3.48 -21.63 17.62
C ILE A 31 4.39 -20.41 17.41
N TRP A 32 3.93 -19.45 16.62
CA TRP A 32 4.64 -18.20 16.32
C TRP A 32 4.49 -17.12 17.41
N GLY A 33 3.88 -17.44 18.56
CA GLY A 33 3.69 -16.50 19.67
C GLY A 33 2.73 -15.33 19.36
N ARG A 34 1.87 -15.48 18.35
CA ARG A 34 0.89 -14.46 17.90
C ARG A 34 -0.48 -14.73 18.52
N ARG A 35 -1.30 -13.68 18.63
CA ARG A 35 -2.69 -13.83 19.08
C ARG A 35 -3.53 -14.46 17.96
N CYS A 36 -4.06 -15.65 18.20
CA CYS A 36 -4.99 -16.30 17.27
C CYS A 36 -6.36 -15.62 17.29
N ARG A 37 -6.85 -15.18 16.11
CA ARG A 37 -8.14 -14.49 15.95
C ARG A 37 -9.36 -15.34 16.35
N TRP A 38 -9.25 -16.67 16.32
CA TRP A 38 -10.32 -17.58 16.70
C TRP A 38 -10.34 -17.92 18.19
N GLY A 39 -9.28 -17.58 18.95
CA GLY A 39 -9.24 -17.74 20.41
C GLY A 39 -9.69 -19.13 20.88
N LYS A 40 -10.71 -19.17 21.75
CA LYS A 40 -11.27 -20.44 22.26
C LYS A 40 -12.06 -21.25 21.22
N GLY A 41 -12.41 -20.64 20.08
CA GLY A 41 -13.09 -21.29 18.95
C GLY A 41 -12.16 -21.80 17.85
N CYS A 42 -10.84 -21.79 18.07
CA CYS A 42 -9.87 -22.35 17.13
C CYS A 42 -9.98 -23.88 17.10
N SER A 43 -10.03 -24.48 15.90
CA SER A 43 -10.03 -25.93 15.71
C SER A 43 -8.68 -26.59 16.07
N TYR A 44 -7.61 -25.80 16.14
CA TYR A 44 -6.23 -26.20 16.41
C TYR A 44 -5.82 -25.89 17.85
N SER A 45 -4.88 -26.66 18.40
CA SER A 45 -4.45 -26.50 19.78
C SER A 45 -3.59 -25.24 19.97
N HIS A 46 -3.90 -24.44 20.99
CA HIS A 46 -3.06 -23.31 21.42
C HIS A 46 -2.02 -23.70 22.47
N ASP A 47 -1.98 -24.98 22.87
CA ASP A 47 -1.07 -25.47 23.90
C ASP A 47 0.28 -25.88 23.31
N VAL A 48 1.07 -24.87 22.93
CA VAL A 48 2.37 -25.06 22.29
C VAL A 48 3.41 -25.54 23.31
N PRO A 49 4.11 -26.66 23.07
CA PRO A 49 5.17 -27.13 23.95
C PRO A 49 6.24 -26.03 24.18
N PRO A 50 6.68 -25.80 25.44
CA PRO A 50 7.57 -24.69 25.77
C PRO A 50 8.88 -24.63 24.96
N VAL A 51 9.47 -25.80 24.66
CA VAL A 51 10.70 -25.91 23.84
C VAL A 51 10.46 -25.47 22.40
N LEU A 52 9.29 -25.82 21.84
CA LEU A 52 8.89 -25.41 20.50
C LEU A 52 8.59 -23.91 20.46
N ALA A 53 7.85 -23.40 21.45
CA ALA A 53 7.53 -21.98 21.58
C ALA A 53 8.79 -21.10 21.72
N GLU A 54 9.84 -21.58 22.40
CA GLU A 54 11.11 -20.87 22.51
C GLU A 54 11.89 -20.87 21.19
N SER A 55 12.00 -22.01 20.51
CA SER A 55 12.69 -22.12 19.22
C SER A 55 12.08 -21.22 18.15
N TYR A 56 10.75 -21.19 18.04
CA TYR A 56 10.04 -20.36 17.06
C TYR A 56 10.06 -18.87 17.41
N ARG A 57 10.09 -18.50 18.70
CA ARG A 57 10.32 -17.11 19.12
C ARG A 57 11.72 -16.64 18.73
N GLN A 58 12.73 -17.48 18.89
CA GLN A 58 14.10 -17.16 18.46
C GLN A 58 14.20 -17.01 16.93
N GLN A 59 13.58 -17.90 16.15
CA GLN A 59 13.51 -17.78 14.69
C GLN A 59 12.75 -16.52 14.22
N ALA A 60 11.66 -16.13 14.89
CA ALA A 60 10.91 -14.91 14.58
C ALA A 60 11.73 -13.64 14.89
N VAL A 61 12.54 -13.66 15.95
CA VAL A 61 13.48 -12.59 16.30
C VAL A 61 14.63 -12.53 15.29
N GLU A 62 15.21 -13.66 14.89
CA GLU A 62 16.23 -13.73 13.84
C GLU A 62 15.71 -13.24 12.48
N GLN A 63 14.49 -13.61 12.08
CA GLN A 63 13.84 -13.09 10.87
C GLN A 63 13.57 -11.58 10.95
N SER A 64 13.20 -11.08 12.13
CA SER A 64 12.97 -9.64 12.36
C SER A 64 14.28 -8.83 12.37
N LEU A 65 15.36 -9.38 12.94
CA LEU A 65 16.70 -8.79 12.96
C LEU A 65 17.38 -8.86 11.59
N ALA A 66 17.18 -9.95 10.83
CA ALA A 66 17.63 -10.08 9.44
C ALA A 66 16.92 -9.08 8.51
N SER A 67 15.70 -8.66 8.84
CA SER A 67 14.93 -7.66 8.09
C SER A 67 15.29 -6.20 8.44
N ALA A 68 16.13 -5.97 9.45
CA ALA A 68 16.40 -4.64 9.98
C ALA A 68 17.63 -3.91 9.37
N ASN A 69 18.41 -4.53 8.46
CA ASN A 69 19.65 -3.93 7.92
C ASN A 69 19.96 -4.25 6.45
N LEU A 70 19.01 -4.06 5.52
CA LEU A 70 19.34 -4.09 4.09
C LEU A 70 18.70 -2.91 3.35
N ARG A 71 19.49 -1.86 3.10
CA ARG A 71 19.21 -0.83 2.09
C ARG A 71 20.05 -1.15 0.87
N VAL A 72 19.41 -1.54 -0.24
CA VAL A 72 20.07 -1.69 -1.54
C VAL A 72 19.24 -0.90 -2.56
N ALA A 73 19.89 0.03 -3.25
CA ALA A 73 19.34 0.65 -4.45
C ALA A 73 19.54 -0.35 -5.60
N ALA A 74 18.46 -0.87 -6.18
CA ALA A 74 18.53 -1.79 -7.31
C ALA A 74 17.91 -1.17 -8.56
N ARG A 75 18.46 -1.52 -9.72
CA ARG A 75 17.83 -1.31 -11.03
C ARG A 75 17.32 -2.66 -11.54
N PRO A 76 16.08 -2.76 -12.03
CA PRO A 76 15.52 -4.03 -12.47
C PRO A 76 15.90 -4.30 -13.93
N ILE A 77 16.72 -5.33 -14.17
CA ILE A 77 16.65 -6.11 -15.40
C ILE A 77 15.63 -7.21 -15.12
N ALA A 78 14.39 -6.97 -15.53
CA ALA A 78 13.25 -7.76 -15.08
C ALA A 78 13.26 -9.16 -15.72
N ASN A 79 13.56 -10.20 -14.92
CA ASN A 79 13.10 -11.55 -15.24
C ASN A 79 11.60 -11.62 -14.87
N ILE A 80 10.75 -11.06 -15.75
CA ILE A 80 9.29 -11.05 -15.56
C ILE A 80 8.79 -12.48 -15.72
N SER A 81 8.42 -13.11 -14.59
CA SER A 81 7.83 -14.46 -14.60
C SER A 81 6.52 -14.46 -15.39
N GLN A 82 6.14 -15.62 -15.94
CA GLN A 82 4.85 -15.79 -16.60
C GLN A 82 3.69 -15.40 -15.66
N GLN A 83 3.76 -15.81 -14.40
CA GLN A 83 2.79 -15.48 -13.38
C GLN A 83 2.63 -13.97 -13.17
N LEU A 84 3.73 -13.20 -13.20
CA LEU A 84 3.65 -11.74 -13.08
C LEU A 84 2.98 -11.12 -14.32
N ARG A 85 3.24 -11.65 -15.53
CA ARG A 85 2.55 -11.19 -16.75
C ARG A 85 1.04 -11.40 -16.65
N GLU A 86 0.62 -12.59 -16.24
CA GLU A 86 -0.78 -12.91 -16.04
C GLU A 86 -1.44 -11.97 -15.01
N LEU A 87 -0.74 -11.66 -13.91
CA LEU A 87 -1.22 -10.70 -12.91
C LEU A 87 -1.31 -9.26 -13.45
N GLN A 88 -0.35 -8.85 -14.28
CA GLN A 88 -0.32 -7.53 -14.91
C GLN A 88 -1.43 -7.36 -15.97
N GLU A 89 -1.88 -8.45 -16.59
CA GLU A 89 -3.04 -8.47 -17.50
C GLU A 89 -4.37 -8.46 -16.75
N GLN A 90 -4.38 -8.80 -15.45
CA GLN A 90 -5.58 -8.92 -14.62
C GLN A 90 -5.72 -7.73 -13.66
N ALA A 91 -6.05 -6.56 -14.21
CA ALA A 91 -6.47 -5.43 -13.39
C ALA A 91 -7.79 -5.75 -12.66
N GLY A 92 -7.96 -5.24 -11.44
CA GLY A 92 -9.13 -5.61 -10.64
C GLY A 92 -9.36 -4.76 -9.41
N VAL A 93 -10.62 -4.73 -8.98
CA VAL A 93 -11.06 -4.15 -7.72
C VAL A 93 -10.96 -5.20 -6.63
N PHE A 94 -10.43 -4.80 -5.48
CA PHE A 94 -10.26 -5.62 -4.29
C PHE A 94 -10.79 -4.86 -3.08
N SER A 95 -11.10 -5.58 -2.02
CA SER A 95 -11.64 -5.00 -0.79
C SER A 95 -10.78 -5.33 0.43
N PHE A 96 -10.83 -4.47 1.43
CA PHE A 96 -10.26 -4.69 2.76
C PHE A 96 -11.28 -4.32 3.84
N ASP A 97 -11.17 -4.96 5.00
CA ASP A 97 -12.03 -4.69 6.15
C ASP A 97 -11.62 -3.37 6.81
N THR A 98 -12.49 -2.36 6.73
CA THR A 98 -12.25 -1.02 7.28
C THR A 98 -12.23 -0.99 8.81
N SER A 99 -12.79 -2.00 9.48
CA SER A 99 -12.71 -2.13 10.95
C SER A 99 -11.35 -2.67 11.40
N VAL A 100 -10.67 -3.43 10.54
CA VAL A 100 -9.31 -3.92 10.77
C VAL A 100 -8.27 -2.89 10.31
N TRP A 101 -8.55 -2.20 9.21
CA TRP A 101 -7.67 -1.20 8.61
C TRP A 101 -8.31 0.20 8.60
N PRO A 102 -8.43 0.86 9.76
CA PRO A 102 -9.07 2.17 9.90
C PRO A 102 -8.13 3.30 9.43
N PHE A 103 -7.72 3.27 8.16
CA PHE A 103 -6.83 4.28 7.57
C PHE A 103 -7.33 5.71 7.70
N ARG A 104 -8.66 5.92 7.70
CA ARG A 104 -9.27 7.25 7.86
C ARG A 104 -8.87 7.90 9.18
N GLU A 105 -9.01 7.18 10.30
CA GLU A 105 -8.74 7.71 11.65
C GLU A 105 -7.32 8.26 11.78
N VAL A 106 -6.33 7.54 11.24
CA VAL A 106 -4.93 7.98 11.33
C VAL A 106 -4.64 9.11 10.35
N LEU A 107 -5.28 9.12 9.18
CA LEU A 107 -5.08 10.18 8.20
C LEU A 107 -5.84 11.46 8.50
N GLU A 108 -6.94 11.42 9.23
CA GLU A 108 -7.61 12.60 9.78
C GLU A 108 -6.64 13.43 10.62
N GLU A 109 -5.83 12.79 11.46
CA GLU A 109 -4.82 13.49 12.26
C GLU A 109 -3.67 14.04 11.40
N ILE A 110 -3.18 13.26 10.42
CA ILE A 110 -2.11 13.68 9.50
C ILE A 110 -2.55 14.86 8.62
N LEU A 111 -3.80 14.83 8.17
CA LEU A 111 -4.43 15.84 7.33
C LEU A 111 -5.10 16.96 8.15
N GLU A 112 -4.96 16.93 9.46
CA GLU A 112 -5.48 17.95 10.38
C GLU A 112 -6.98 18.20 10.19
N ALA A 113 -7.75 17.14 9.92
CA ALA A 113 -9.21 17.19 9.87
C ALA A 113 -9.75 17.58 11.26
N GLY A 114 -10.69 18.52 11.30
CA GLY A 114 -11.36 18.94 12.52
C GLY A 114 -12.26 17.85 13.09
N HIS A 115 -12.69 18.02 14.35
CA HIS A 115 -13.67 17.11 14.95
C HIS A 115 -14.99 17.13 14.15
N GLY A 116 -15.41 15.97 13.64
CA GLY A 116 -16.58 15.83 12.78
C GLY A 116 -16.39 16.31 11.34
N GLU A 117 -15.17 16.70 10.95
CA GLU A 117 -14.83 16.99 9.55
C GLU A 117 -14.48 15.68 8.84
N GLU A 118 -15.26 15.32 7.82
CA GLU A 118 -14.97 14.15 6.97
C GLU A 118 -13.86 14.46 5.97
N LEU A 119 -13.05 13.46 5.63
CA LEU A 119 -11.93 13.62 4.68
C LEU A 119 -12.36 14.12 3.29
N ASP A 120 -13.58 13.81 2.86
CA ASP A 120 -14.13 14.26 1.57
C ASP A 120 -14.56 15.74 1.59
N GLN A 121 -14.62 16.36 2.77
CA GLN A 121 -14.98 17.77 2.97
C GLN A 121 -13.79 18.69 3.21
N LEU A 122 -12.55 18.19 3.17
CA LEU A 122 -11.33 19.00 3.42
C LEU A 122 -11.20 20.26 2.53
N HIS A 123 -11.87 20.30 1.36
CA HIS A 123 -11.88 21.47 0.49
C HIS A 123 -12.68 22.66 1.07
N THR A 124 -13.57 22.41 2.03
CA THR A 124 -14.38 23.43 2.72
C THR A 124 -13.59 24.20 3.78
N LYS A 125 -12.48 23.63 4.26
CA LYS A 125 -11.64 24.20 5.30
C LYS A 125 -11.09 25.57 4.89
N ALA A 126 -11.33 26.59 5.69
CA ALA A 126 -10.88 27.94 5.41
C ALA A 126 -9.34 28.06 5.48
N SER A 127 -8.73 28.86 4.61
CA SER A 127 -7.28 29.13 4.64
C SER A 127 -6.93 30.18 5.68
N VAL A 128 -7.18 29.89 6.95
CA VAL A 128 -6.94 30.81 8.08
C VAL A 128 -5.93 30.20 9.04
N GLY A 129 -5.04 31.03 9.58
CA GLY A 129 -4.03 30.59 10.54
C GLY A 129 -2.82 29.92 9.88
N ALA A 130 -2.21 28.99 10.62
CA ALA A 130 -1.00 28.29 10.18
C ALA A 130 -1.27 27.41 8.94
N PRO A 131 -0.28 27.27 8.04
CA PRO A 131 -0.39 26.35 6.91
C PRO A 131 -0.48 24.89 7.37
N PRO A 132 -1.15 24.02 6.60
CA PRO A 132 -1.17 22.59 6.87
C PRO A 132 0.25 22.00 6.97
N ARG A 133 0.46 21.13 7.96
CA ARG A 133 1.72 20.43 8.19
C ARG A 133 1.97 19.35 7.15
N CYS A 134 0.92 18.73 6.62
CA CYS A 134 1.02 17.75 5.56
C CYS A 134 1.30 18.43 4.21
N PRO A 135 2.45 18.18 3.56
CA PRO A 135 2.74 18.81 2.28
C PRO A 135 1.74 18.45 1.18
N ALA A 136 1.18 17.24 1.19
CA ALA A 136 0.17 16.83 0.21
C ALA A 136 -1.10 17.68 0.31
N LEU A 137 -1.56 17.98 1.53
CA LEU A 137 -2.72 18.83 1.77
C LEU A 137 -2.43 20.28 1.40
N LEU A 138 -1.29 20.82 1.83
CA LEU A 138 -0.87 22.19 1.50
C LEU A 138 -0.84 22.38 -0.03
N GLN A 139 -0.19 21.47 -0.76
CA GLN A 139 -0.12 21.52 -2.23
C GLN A 139 -1.51 21.40 -2.88
N ALA A 140 -2.42 20.58 -2.33
CA ALA A 140 -3.78 20.47 -2.84
C ALA A 140 -4.57 21.79 -2.72
N PHE A 141 -4.44 22.52 -1.60
CA PHE A 141 -5.01 23.86 -1.48
C PHE A 141 -4.45 24.83 -2.52
N GLY A 142 -3.13 24.79 -2.75
CA GLY A 142 -2.48 25.63 -3.76
C GLY A 142 -2.94 25.33 -5.17
N ALA A 143 -3.10 24.04 -5.49
CA ALA A 143 -3.59 23.60 -6.79
C ALA A 143 -5.06 23.98 -7.03
N ALA A 144 -5.92 23.83 -6.02
CA ALA A 144 -7.36 24.10 -6.15
C ALA A 144 -7.73 25.58 -6.11
N ARG A 145 -7.10 26.35 -5.21
CA ARG A 145 -7.45 27.76 -4.98
C ARG A 145 -6.58 28.74 -5.77
N GLY A 146 -5.45 28.26 -6.29
CA GLY A 146 -4.41 29.09 -6.85
C GLY A 146 -3.49 29.63 -5.76
N ARG A 147 -2.16 29.49 -5.96
CA ARG A 147 -1.15 29.86 -4.96
C ARG A 147 -1.26 31.32 -4.51
N THR A 148 -1.53 32.26 -5.41
CA THR A 148 -1.62 33.69 -5.11
C THR A 148 -2.86 34.06 -4.29
N ALA A 149 -3.89 33.21 -4.26
CA ALA A 149 -5.09 33.41 -3.46
C ALA A 149 -4.93 32.94 -2.00
N LEU A 150 -3.84 32.25 -1.68
CA LEU A 150 -3.57 31.77 -0.32
C LEU A 150 -2.88 32.84 0.54
N PRO A 151 -2.95 32.75 1.89
CA PRO A 151 -2.18 33.62 2.78
C PRO A 151 -0.68 33.58 2.48
N ALA A 152 0.03 34.70 2.69
CA ALA A 152 1.47 34.80 2.43
C ALA A 152 2.29 33.70 3.14
N SER A 153 1.93 33.37 4.39
CA SER A 153 2.56 32.29 5.17
C SER A 153 2.38 30.91 4.53
N TRP A 154 1.26 30.66 3.85
CA TRP A 154 1.02 29.41 3.13
C TRP A 154 1.82 29.37 1.83
N GLN A 155 1.92 30.51 1.14
CA GLN A 155 2.73 30.62 -0.07
C GLN A 155 4.22 30.38 0.21
N GLU A 156 4.72 30.88 1.34
CA GLU A 156 6.08 30.65 1.83
C GLU A 156 6.30 29.18 2.18
N ALA A 157 5.37 28.56 2.90
CA ALA A 157 5.45 27.14 3.26
C ALA A 157 5.44 26.17 2.06
N MET A 158 5.01 26.63 0.87
CA MET A 158 5.11 25.88 -0.39
C MET A 158 6.47 25.99 -1.08
N GLY A 159 7.41 26.73 -0.51
CA GLY A 159 8.79 26.76 -0.97
C GLY A 159 9.47 25.39 -0.86
N GLN A 160 10.47 25.15 -1.70
CA GLN A 160 11.09 23.82 -1.81
C GLN A 160 11.77 23.40 -0.50
N THR A 161 12.40 24.33 0.21
CA THR A 161 13.08 24.09 1.49
C THR A 161 12.06 23.77 2.58
N GLU A 162 11.00 24.56 2.65
CA GLU A 162 9.93 24.47 3.64
C GLU A 162 9.17 23.15 3.48
N VAL A 163 8.83 22.78 2.24
CA VAL A 163 8.20 21.49 1.92
C VAL A 163 9.09 20.31 2.35
N LYS A 164 10.41 20.42 2.17
CA LYS A 164 11.35 19.36 2.58
C LYS A 164 11.38 19.20 4.10
N GLU A 165 11.44 20.31 4.85
CA GLU A 165 11.42 20.27 6.32
C GLU A 165 10.06 19.82 6.86
N ALA A 166 8.94 20.31 6.28
CA ALA A 166 7.59 19.86 6.62
C ALA A 166 7.42 18.36 6.35
N ARG A 167 7.94 17.86 5.22
CA ARG A 167 7.96 16.42 4.94
C ARG A 167 8.76 15.66 5.99
N LYS A 168 9.96 16.12 6.34
CA LYS A 168 10.79 15.48 7.37
C LYS A 168 10.06 15.44 8.72
N ALA A 169 9.48 16.55 9.15
CA ALA A 169 8.71 16.66 10.38
C ALA A 169 7.49 15.72 10.38
N MET A 170 6.72 15.71 9.28
CA MET A 170 5.60 14.80 9.09
C MET A 170 6.04 13.34 9.20
N LEU A 171 7.09 12.95 8.46
CA LEU A 171 7.62 11.58 8.50
C LEU A 171 8.05 11.15 9.92
N SER A 172 8.55 12.08 10.75
CA SER A 172 8.93 11.79 12.14
C SER A 172 7.79 11.88 13.15
N SER A 173 6.62 12.38 12.76
CA SER A 173 5.49 12.59 13.68
C SER A 173 4.90 11.26 14.16
N GLU A 174 4.35 11.25 15.37
CA GLU A 174 3.70 10.05 15.95
C GLU A 174 2.53 9.56 15.09
N ALA A 175 1.71 10.48 14.57
CA ALA A 175 0.60 10.17 13.68
C ALA A 175 1.07 9.43 12.42
N PHE A 176 2.11 9.96 11.76
CA PHE A 176 2.64 9.32 10.55
C PHE A 176 3.34 7.99 10.86
N GLN A 177 3.99 7.86 12.00
CA GLN A 177 4.57 6.59 12.44
C GLN A 177 3.50 5.53 12.73
N ARG A 178 2.34 5.92 13.28
CA ARG A 178 1.16 5.03 13.39
C ARG A 178 0.66 4.60 12.02
N PHE A 179 0.54 5.54 11.08
CA PHE A 179 0.14 5.26 9.71
C PHE A 179 1.09 4.26 9.05
N LEU A 180 2.41 4.46 9.19
CA LEU A 180 3.40 3.54 8.62
C LEU A 180 3.33 2.14 9.21
N ARG A 181 3.13 1.99 10.53
CA ARG A 181 2.96 0.65 11.13
C ARG A 181 1.72 -0.07 10.60
N MET A 182 0.60 0.65 10.49
CA MET A 182 -0.63 0.10 9.92
C MET A 182 -0.45 -0.22 8.43
N TYR A 183 0.22 0.65 7.68
CA TYR A 183 0.56 0.45 6.27
C TYR A 183 1.44 -0.79 6.07
N ASP A 184 2.48 -0.97 6.86
CA ASP A 184 3.40 -2.11 6.77
C ASP A 184 2.63 -3.43 7.03
N ALA A 185 1.76 -3.46 8.04
CA ALA A 185 0.90 -4.60 8.33
C ALA A 185 -0.14 -4.85 7.22
N PHE A 186 -0.82 -3.81 6.74
CA PHE A 186 -1.76 -3.89 5.61
C PHE A 186 -1.08 -4.45 4.35
N CYS A 187 0.15 -4.00 4.07
CA CYS A 187 0.90 -4.51 2.94
C CYS A 187 1.20 -6.01 3.09
N SER A 188 1.63 -6.44 4.28
CA SER A 188 1.93 -7.84 4.56
C SER A 188 0.68 -8.75 4.49
N ASP A 189 -0.45 -8.30 5.01
CA ASP A 189 -1.67 -9.10 5.16
C ASP A 189 -2.58 -9.06 3.92
N VAL A 190 -2.61 -7.93 3.21
CA VAL A 190 -3.57 -7.67 2.11
C VAL A 190 -2.87 -7.53 0.76
N ILE A 191 -1.75 -6.80 0.68
CA ILE A 191 -1.14 -6.46 -0.62
C ILE A 191 -0.21 -7.57 -1.14
N VAL A 192 0.73 -8.06 -0.33
CA VAL A 192 1.69 -9.10 -0.73
C VAL A 192 0.99 -10.37 -1.27
N PRO A 193 -0.12 -10.89 -0.69
CA PRO A 193 -0.84 -12.03 -1.28
C PRO A 193 -1.31 -11.80 -2.72
N LEU A 194 -1.56 -10.54 -3.09
CA LEU A 194 -2.05 -10.17 -4.42
C LEU A 194 -0.95 -10.01 -5.47
N THR A 195 0.30 -10.29 -5.09
CA THR A 195 1.50 -10.19 -5.97
C THR A 195 1.89 -11.50 -6.62
N GLY A 196 1.18 -12.60 -6.33
CA GLY A 196 1.50 -13.95 -6.83
C GLY A 196 2.65 -14.62 -6.10
N GLY A 197 3.19 -14.03 -5.04
CA GLY A 197 4.26 -14.62 -4.25
C GLY A 197 4.11 -14.38 -2.76
N ASN A 198 5.04 -14.96 -2.00
CA ASN A 198 5.03 -14.89 -0.54
C ASN A 198 5.87 -13.73 0.02
N ALA A 199 6.50 -12.96 -0.86
CA ALA A 199 7.30 -11.80 -0.49
C ALA A 199 7.41 -10.82 -1.66
N ALA A 200 7.46 -9.53 -1.32
CA ALA A 200 7.60 -8.47 -2.27
C ALA A 200 8.33 -7.26 -1.69
N TYR A 201 8.97 -6.50 -2.57
CA TYR A 201 9.55 -5.20 -2.29
C TYR A 201 8.44 -4.17 -2.38
N VAL A 202 8.20 -3.41 -1.32
CA VAL A 202 7.07 -2.48 -1.23
C VAL A 202 7.58 -1.04 -1.10
N GLN A 203 7.04 -0.14 -1.93
CA GLN A 203 7.31 1.30 -1.83
C GLN A 203 6.99 1.80 -0.42
N ARG A 204 7.96 2.45 0.25
CA ARG A 204 7.78 2.93 1.62
C ARG A 204 8.49 4.27 1.83
N PRO A 205 7.78 5.33 2.28
CA PRO A 205 6.34 5.41 2.53
C PRO A 205 5.50 5.32 1.24
N PRO A 206 4.20 4.99 1.31
CA PRO A 206 3.32 5.12 0.16
C PRO A 206 3.18 6.60 -0.24
N THR A 207 2.70 6.83 -1.45
CA THR A 207 2.46 8.19 -1.92
C THR A 207 1.07 8.65 -1.51
N LEU A 208 1.00 9.55 -0.52
CA LEU A 208 -0.26 10.18 -0.10
C LEU A 208 -0.68 11.28 -1.10
N ARG A 209 -1.96 11.29 -1.46
CA ARG A 209 -2.57 12.25 -2.39
C ARG A 209 -3.83 12.86 -1.77
N VAL A 210 -3.95 14.17 -1.92
CA VAL A 210 -5.18 14.92 -1.66
C VAL A 210 -5.55 15.63 -2.95
N PHE A 211 -6.77 15.43 -3.42
CA PHE A 211 -7.29 16.00 -4.67
C PHE A 211 -8.60 16.73 -4.38
N GLN A 212 -8.50 18.05 -4.17
CA GLN A 212 -9.64 18.84 -3.67
C GLN A 212 -10.72 19.04 -4.71
N ALA A 213 -11.96 19.24 -4.25
CA ALA A 213 -13.01 19.76 -5.11
C ALA A 213 -12.57 21.11 -5.72
N GLY A 214 -12.86 21.30 -7.01
CA GLY A 214 -12.42 22.45 -7.79
C GLY A 214 -10.97 22.38 -8.28
N GLN A 215 -10.19 21.34 -7.91
CA GLN A 215 -8.81 21.23 -8.36
C GLN A 215 -8.74 20.95 -9.87
N PRO A 216 -8.00 21.76 -10.66
CA PRO A 216 -7.87 21.54 -12.09
C PRO A 216 -7.09 20.26 -12.38
N GLN A 217 -7.26 19.76 -13.61
CA GLN A 217 -6.49 18.62 -14.11
C GLN A 217 -4.99 18.92 -14.07
N ALA A 218 -4.21 17.97 -13.55
CA ALA A 218 -2.76 18.06 -13.57
C ALA A 218 -2.22 18.09 -15.01
N GLN A 219 -1.26 18.98 -15.27
CA GLN A 219 -0.61 19.14 -16.57
C GLN A 219 0.86 18.70 -16.53
N GLY A 220 1.47 18.57 -17.72
CA GLY A 220 2.88 18.23 -17.86
C GLY A 220 3.18 16.81 -17.39
N ARG A 221 4.28 16.63 -16.65
CA ARG A 221 4.76 15.30 -16.22
C ARG A 221 3.73 14.56 -15.35
N ILE A 222 2.99 15.29 -14.52
CA ILE A 222 1.97 14.72 -13.60
C ILE A 222 0.62 14.49 -14.32
N GLY A 223 0.50 14.89 -15.59
CA GLY A 223 -0.69 14.68 -16.42
C GLY A 223 -0.87 13.21 -16.81
N MET A 224 -1.31 12.94 -18.03
CA MET A 224 -1.40 11.55 -18.51
C MET A 224 -0.02 10.95 -18.71
N HIS A 225 0.25 9.85 -18.03
CA HIS A 225 1.54 9.15 -18.07
C HIS A 225 1.36 7.66 -17.80
N LYS A 226 2.41 6.89 -18.07
CA LYS A 226 2.64 5.59 -17.43
C LYS A 226 3.87 5.67 -16.54
N ASP A 227 3.93 4.88 -15.48
CA ASP A 227 5.05 4.92 -14.53
C ASP A 227 6.39 4.59 -15.22
N GLY A 228 6.36 3.76 -16.28
CA GLY A 228 7.54 3.45 -17.10
C GLY A 228 8.13 4.62 -17.89
N ASP A 229 7.44 5.77 -17.98
CA ASP A 229 8.00 7.00 -18.55
C ASP A 229 9.05 7.66 -17.62
N TYR A 230 9.18 7.16 -16.39
CA TYR A 230 10.09 7.66 -15.36
C TYR A 230 11.27 6.71 -15.13
N PRO A 231 12.50 7.24 -14.95
CA PRO A 231 13.73 6.44 -15.00
C PRO A 231 13.94 5.48 -13.82
N ASP A 232 13.16 5.60 -12.75
CA ASP A 232 13.36 4.88 -11.49
C ASP A 232 12.26 3.82 -11.24
N HIS A 233 11.45 3.51 -12.26
CA HIS A 233 10.40 2.48 -12.19
C HIS A 233 10.80 1.15 -12.83
N SER A 234 10.27 0.06 -12.30
CA SER A 234 10.46 -1.32 -12.77
C SER A 234 9.31 -1.80 -13.64
N ALA A 235 9.62 -2.49 -14.75
CA ALA A 235 8.62 -3.25 -15.51
C ALA A 235 8.00 -4.41 -14.69
N ALA A 236 8.59 -4.77 -13.56
CA ALA A 236 8.05 -5.76 -12.63
C ALA A 236 7.14 -5.14 -11.55
N GLU A 237 6.82 -3.85 -11.62
CA GLU A 237 5.90 -3.20 -10.68
C GLU A 237 4.45 -3.64 -10.88
N ILE A 238 3.77 -3.80 -9.75
CA ILE A 238 2.33 -3.85 -9.61
C ILE A 238 1.90 -2.61 -8.83
N ASN A 239 0.96 -1.85 -9.37
CA ASN A 239 0.42 -0.65 -8.74
C ASN A 239 -0.83 -1.00 -7.95
N PHE A 240 -0.95 -0.41 -6.77
CA PHE A 240 -2.16 -0.43 -5.97
C PHE A 240 -2.58 1.00 -5.67
N TRP A 241 -3.83 1.33 -5.98
CA TRP A 241 -4.44 2.62 -5.69
C TRP A 241 -5.55 2.45 -4.65
N VAL A 242 -5.38 3.09 -3.49
CA VAL A 242 -6.23 2.93 -2.32
C VAL A 242 -6.91 4.25 -2.01
N PRO A 243 -8.14 4.47 -2.49
CA PRO A 243 -8.94 5.61 -2.07
C PRO A 243 -9.45 5.44 -0.65
N LEU A 244 -9.48 6.54 0.08
CA LEU A 244 -10.01 6.61 1.45
C LEU A 244 -11.30 7.41 1.52
N THR A 245 -11.68 8.06 0.43
CA THR A 245 -12.96 8.73 0.21
C THR A 245 -13.61 8.12 -1.02
N SER A 246 -14.94 8.18 -1.13
CA SER A 246 -15.65 7.68 -2.32
C SER A 246 -15.13 8.35 -3.59
N CYS A 247 -14.81 7.53 -4.59
CA CYS A 247 -14.29 7.96 -5.88
C CYS A 247 -15.26 7.56 -6.98
N SER A 248 -15.74 8.56 -7.71
CA SER A 248 -16.61 8.41 -8.86
C SER A 248 -16.49 9.57 -9.82
N GLY A 249 -16.52 9.30 -11.13
CA GLY A 249 -16.37 10.35 -12.14
C GLY A 249 -15.01 11.06 -12.02
N ASN A 250 -15.00 12.39 -12.04
CA ASN A 250 -13.78 13.17 -12.21
C ASN A 250 -12.90 13.32 -10.96
N ASN A 251 -13.39 12.95 -9.77
CA ASN A 251 -12.51 12.86 -8.59
C ASN A 251 -11.69 11.56 -8.58
N SER A 252 -11.88 10.67 -9.55
CA SER A 252 -11.22 9.36 -9.60
C SER A 252 -9.89 9.37 -10.38
N LEU A 253 -9.21 8.21 -10.34
CA LEU A 253 -8.13 7.89 -11.26
C LEU A 253 -8.75 7.29 -12.53
N PHE A 254 -8.26 7.74 -13.68
CA PHE A 254 -8.60 7.21 -14.99
C PHE A 254 -7.46 6.31 -15.45
N VAL A 255 -7.76 5.08 -15.84
CA VAL A 255 -6.75 4.08 -16.24
C VAL A 255 -7.22 3.41 -17.54
N GLU A 256 -6.29 3.13 -18.44
CA GLU A 256 -6.57 2.27 -19.61
C GLU A 256 -6.85 0.84 -19.19
N SER A 257 -7.66 0.11 -19.96
CA SER A 257 -7.95 -1.29 -19.67
C SER A 257 -6.77 -2.22 -19.95
N ALA A 258 -5.89 -1.83 -20.88
CA ALA A 258 -4.59 -2.47 -21.13
C ALA A 258 -3.62 -1.48 -21.81
N GLU A 259 -2.34 -1.85 -21.89
CA GLU A 259 -1.31 -1.01 -22.49
C GLU A 259 -1.69 -0.53 -23.90
N GLY A 260 -1.71 0.79 -24.08
CA GLY A 260 -1.88 1.42 -25.38
C GLY A 260 -3.32 1.48 -25.92
N ARG A 261 -4.32 0.99 -25.18
CA ARG A 261 -5.71 0.92 -25.67
C ARG A 261 -6.43 2.26 -25.77
N GLY A 262 -6.07 3.24 -24.95
CA GLY A 262 -6.66 4.58 -24.94
C GLY A 262 -8.09 4.64 -24.42
N ASP A 263 -8.61 3.57 -23.82
CA ASP A 263 -9.98 3.43 -23.33
C ASP A 263 -10.10 3.78 -21.84
N PHE A 264 -9.77 5.02 -21.51
CA PHE A 264 -9.74 5.49 -20.14
C PHE A 264 -11.13 5.50 -19.50
N HIS A 265 -11.25 4.86 -18.34
CA HIS A 265 -12.46 4.88 -17.53
C HIS A 265 -12.15 5.32 -16.09
N PRO A 266 -13.03 6.11 -15.45
CA PRO A 266 -12.88 6.44 -14.05
C PRO A 266 -13.08 5.20 -13.19
N LEU A 267 -12.19 4.96 -12.24
CA LEU A 267 -12.37 3.91 -11.26
C LEU A 267 -13.53 4.28 -10.30
N GLN A 268 -14.47 3.38 -10.11
CA GLN A 268 -15.62 3.58 -9.23
C GLN A 268 -15.35 2.78 -7.95
N LEU A 269 -14.97 3.45 -6.86
CA LEU A 269 -14.54 2.80 -5.62
C LEU A 269 -15.09 3.51 -4.38
N GLN A 270 -15.45 2.72 -3.37
CA GLN A 270 -15.84 3.17 -2.05
C GLN A 270 -14.71 2.96 -1.03
N TYR A 271 -14.88 3.52 0.17
CA TYR A 271 -13.94 3.23 1.25
C TYR A 271 -14.03 1.75 1.64
N GLY A 272 -12.85 1.11 1.76
CA GLY A 272 -12.74 -0.34 1.88
C GLY A 272 -12.43 -1.02 0.55
N GLU A 273 -12.38 -0.29 -0.56
CA GLU A 273 -12.00 -0.84 -1.87
C GLU A 273 -10.69 -0.22 -2.38
N PHE A 274 -9.97 -0.96 -3.22
CA PHE A 274 -8.75 -0.52 -3.88
C PHE A 274 -8.59 -1.20 -5.25
N PHE A 275 -7.76 -0.62 -6.09
CA PHE A 275 -7.54 -1.11 -7.45
C PHE A 275 -6.10 -1.57 -7.66
N ARG A 276 -5.92 -2.76 -8.21
CA ARG A 276 -4.63 -3.30 -8.67
C ARG A 276 -4.54 -3.19 -10.18
N PHE A 277 -3.43 -2.68 -10.69
CA PHE A 277 -3.19 -2.56 -12.13
C PHE A 277 -1.71 -2.49 -12.49
N HIS A 278 -1.39 -2.64 -13.77
CA HIS A 278 -0.04 -2.53 -14.30
C HIS A 278 0.29 -1.08 -14.70
N GLY A 279 0.52 -0.20 -13.71
CA GLY A 279 0.75 1.22 -13.94
C GLY A 279 2.07 1.56 -14.63
N TYR A 280 3.04 0.64 -14.65
CA TYR A 280 4.26 0.77 -15.46
C TYR A 280 3.96 0.89 -16.96
N SER A 281 3.03 0.07 -17.47
CA SER A 281 2.65 0.07 -18.89
C SER A 281 1.34 0.79 -19.19
N CYS A 282 0.34 0.70 -18.32
CA CYS A 282 -0.98 1.28 -18.55
C CYS A 282 -0.98 2.76 -18.20
N ARG A 283 -1.39 3.60 -19.17
CA ARG A 283 -1.48 5.03 -18.91
C ARG A 283 -2.59 5.31 -17.92
N HIS A 284 -2.37 6.32 -17.11
CA HIS A 284 -3.35 6.78 -16.14
C HIS A 284 -3.24 8.29 -15.93
N HIS A 285 -4.35 8.90 -15.51
CA HIS A 285 -4.42 10.33 -15.26
C HIS A 285 -5.56 10.68 -14.30
N THR A 286 -5.65 11.96 -13.95
CA THR A 286 -6.81 12.55 -13.28
C THR A 286 -7.47 13.56 -14.22
N CYS A 287 -8.77 13.77 -14.07
CA CYS A 287 -9.50 14.88 -14.68
C CYS A 287 -9.61 16.03 -13.66
N ALA A 288 -10.13 17.19 -14.06
CA ALA A 288 -10.43 18.26 -13.10
C ALA A 288 -11.51 17.80 -12.11
N ASN A 289 -11.32 17.98 -10.81
CA ASN A 289 -12.29 17.52 -9.81
C ASN A 289 -13.48 18.47 -9.71
N ASP A 290 -14.52 18.23 -10.49
CA ASP A 290 -15.78 18.98 -10.48
C ASP A 290 -16.89 18.28 -9.66
N THR A 291 -16.55 17.23 -8.91
CA THR A 291 -17.54 16.39 -8.20
C THR A 291 -18.08 16.99 -6.90
N GLY A 292 -17.49 18.11 -6.43
CA GLY A 292 -17.83 18.71 -5.14
C GLY A 292 -17.25 17.99 -3.92
N HIS A 293 -16.51 16.88 -4.10
CA HIS A 293 -15.90 16.13 -3.00
C HIS A 293 -14.38 16.06 -3.15
N THR A 294 -13.65 16.20 -2.05
CA THR A 294 -12.21 15.94 -1.99
C THR A 294 -11.95 14.44 -2.10
N ARG A 295 -11.02 14.04 -2.95
CA ARG A 295 -10.44 12.71 -2.87
C ARG A 295 -9.22 12.69 -1.95
N VAL A 296 -9.23 11.80 -0.97
CA VAL A 296 -8.01 11.38 -0.25
C VAL A 296 -7.69 9.95 -0.67
N SER A 297 -6.44 9.70 -1.07
CA SER A 297 -5.97 8.37 -1.47
C SER A 297 -4.49 8.21 -1.15
N PHE A 298 -4.02 6.97 -1.10
CA PHE A 298 -2.61 6.69 -1.26
C PHE A 298 -2.38 5.65 -2.37
N ASP A 299 -1.22 5.73 -2.99
CA ASP A 299 -0.78 4.77 -4.00
C ASP A 299 0.58 4.18 -3.63
N LEU A 300 0.74 2.89 -3.92
CA LEU A 300 1.97 2.14 -3.69
C LEU A 300 2.31 1.29 -4.91
N ARG A 301 3.60 1.04 -5.08
CA ARG A 301 4.11 0.05 -6.03
C ARG A 301 4.81 -1.06 -5.30
N VAL A 302 4.68 -2.25 -5.88
CA VAL A 302 5.20 -3.49 -5.34
C VAL A 302 5.90 -4.27 -6.43
N VAL A 303 7.08 -4.81 -6.13
CA VAL A 303 7.81 -5.73 -7.03
C VAL A 303 7.89 -7.09 -6.34
N PRO A 304 7.32 -8.18 -6.91
CA PRO A 304 7.46 -9.51 -6.34
C PRO A 304 8.94 -9.88 -6.14
N LYS A 305 9.27 -10.50 -5.01
CA LYS A 305 10.67 -10.84 -4.68
C LYS A 305 11.32 -11.71 -5.76
N SER A 306 10.56 -12.62 -6.37
CA SER A 306 11.03 -13.50 -7.45
C SER A 306 11.45 -12.73 -8.72
N CYS A 307 10.96 -11.51 -8.90
CA CYS A 307 11.22 -10.67 -10.07
C CYS A 307 12.25 -9.56 -9.78
N PHE A 308 12.80 -9.54 -8.56
CA PHE A 308 13.85 -8.61 -8.15
C PHE A 308 15.22 -9.24 -8.36
N GLN A 309 16.13 -8.51 -9.01
CA GLN A 309 17.54 -8.87 -9.11
C GLN A 309 18.36 -7.88 -8.30
N GLU A 310 19.18 -8.39 -7.38
CA GLU A 310 20.18 -7.58 -6.68
C GLU A 310 21.32 -7.26 -7.64
N GLU A 311 21.58 -5.98 -7.94
CA GLU A 311 22.80 -5.60 -8.65
C GLU A 311 23.99 -5.58 -7.70
N SER A 312 25.07 -6.24 -8.11
CA SER A 312 26.38 -6.22 -7.48
C SER A 312 27.17 -4.99 -7.92
N ASP A 313 26.89 -3.80 -7.39
CA ASP A 313 27.88 -2.71 -7.40
C ASP A 313 27.59 -1.66 -6.30
N GLY A 314 28.51 -1.56 -5.35
CA GLY A 314 28.40 -0.85 -4.07
C GLY A 314 28.38 0.68 -4.11
N ALA A 315 27.69 1.30 -5.06
CA ALA A 315 27.52 2.76 -5.11
C ALA A 315 26.17 3.19 -4.49
N MET A 316 26.20 3.66 -3.24
CA MET A 316 25.04 4.17 -2.53
C MET A 316 24.51 5.47 -3.21
N ARG A 317 23.35 5.40 -3.86
CA ARG A 317 22.63 6.57 -4.39
C ARG A 317 21.60 7.08 -3.40
N PRO A 318 21.26 8.39 -3.41
CA PRO A 318 20.25 8.95 -2.53
C PRO A 318 18.85 8.36 -2.85
N PRO A 319 18.01 8.17 -1.83
CA PRO A 319 16.67 7.61 -1.97
C PRO A 319 15.75 8.44 -2.91
N ARG A 320 14.98 7.80 -3.80
CA ARG A 320 14.04 8.37 -4.78
C ARG A 320 12.61 7.77 -4.72
N ILE A 321 11.69 8.35 -5.49
CA ILE A 321 10.35 7.78 -5.72
C ILE A 321 10.54 6.36 -6.29
N GLY A 322 10.04 5.35 -5.58
CA GLY A 322 10.28 3.95 -5.93
C GLY A 322 11.34 3.26 -5.07
N ASP A 323 11.90 3.89 -4.02
CA ASP A 323 12.74 3.13 -3.10
C ASP A 323 11.91 2.10 -2.32
N TYR A 324 12.27 0.85 -2.56
CA TYR A 324 11.78 -0.30 -1.85
C TYR A 324 12.56 -0.46 -0.54
N GLY A 325 12.25 0.39 0.45
CA GLY A 325 12.98 0.46 1.73
C GLY A 325 12.90 -0.80 2.61
N SER A 326 12.14 -1.82 2.21
CA SER A 326 11.93 -3.06 2.95
C SER A 326 11.33 -4.16 2.07
N ILE A 327 11.80 -5.40 2.24
CA ILE A 327 11.07 -6.61 1.79
C ILE A 327 9.95 -6.85 2.80
N LEU A 328 8.71 -6.89 2.34
CA LEU A 328 7.59 -7.39 3.13
C LEU A 328 7.29 -8.81 2.66
N SER A 329 7.26 -9.76 3.59
CA SER A 329 6.73 -11.10 3.34
C SER A 329 5.26 -11.16 3.71
N LEU A 330 4.55 -12.18 3.22
CA LEU A 330 3.27 -12.54 3.80
C LEU A 330 3.45 -12.64 5.30
N ALA A 331 2.58 -11.99 6.07
CA ALA A 331 2.42 -12.40 7.45
C ALA A 331 2.05 -13.88 7.35
N ALA A 332 2.85 -14.77 7.96
CA ALA A 332 2.66 -16.21 7.87
C ALA A 332 1.16 -16.57 7.97
N GLN A 333 0.52 -16.81 6.83
CA GLN A 333 -0.89 -17.16 6.77
C GLN A 333 -0.95 -18.63 7.13
N CYS A 334 -1.39 -18.87 8.35
CA CYS A 334 -1.74 -20.16 8.88
C CYS A 334 -2.87 -20.74 8.01
N GLN A 335 -2.51 -21.62 7.06
CA GLN A 335 -3.50 -22.45 6.38
C GLN A 335 -3.80 -23.65 7.27
N SER A 336 -5.08 -23.68 7.66
CA SER A 336 -5.83 -24.70 8.41
C SER A 336 -4.95 -25.76 9.07
#